data_AF-A0A0Q1ARM7-F1
#
_entry.id   AF-A0A0Q1ARM7-F1
#
_cell.length_a   1.000
_cell.length_b   1.000
_cell.length_c   1.000
_cell.angle_alpha   90.00
_cell.angle_beta   90.00
_cell.angle_gamma   90.00
#
_symmetry.space_group_name_H-M   'P 1'
#
loop_
_entity.id
_entity.type
_entity.pdbx_description
1 polymer ?
#
loop_
_entity_poly.entity_id
_entity_poly.type
_entity_poly.pdbx_seq_one_letter_code
_entity_poly.pdbx_strand_id
1 'polypeptide(L)'
;MICVKRSWTCLAEEVCRSCGGECCRDAHPPISPQRRSILLSIGCPDTVFEDAGYTRLKCRPGGMCVMCRDGRCAIHDHKPETCVSGPFTFDRKDGMIAIYVKKEEICPLVRYLKEDPGLYREQMRVAVDHIRRLFSDLPPGEMEIVLSIPEPATDLVTVLPLEGGAP
;
A
#
# COMPACT_ATOMS: atom_id res chain seq x y z
N MET A 1 7.25 24.13 -26.08
CA MET A 1 6.15 23.75 -25.18
C MET A 1 6.68 22.67 -24.26
N ILE A 2 7.11 23.03 -23.05
CA ILE A 2 7.78 22.10 -22.13
C ILE A 2 6.69 21.24 -21.49
N CYS A 3 6.60 19.98 -21.90
CA CYS A 3 5.81 18.96 -21.19
C CYS A 3 6.55 18.67 -19.88
N VAL A 4 6.19 19.35 -18.80
CA VAL A 4 6.61 18.95 -17.46
C VAL A 4 5.88 17.63 -17.20
N LYS A 5 6.58 16.50 -17.38
CA LYS A 5 6.01 15.17 -17.09
C LYS A 5 5.48 15.22 -15.65
N ARG A 6 4.16 15.06 -15.47
CA ARG A 6 3.56 14.86 -14.15
C ARG A 6 4.21 13.64 -13.51
N SER A 7 4.63 13.76 -12.25
CA SER A 7 5.19 12.61 -11.53
C SER A 7 4.11 11.56 -11.30
N TRP A 8 4.52 10.29 -11.19
CA TRP A 8 3.62 9.20 -10.84
C TRP A 8 2.84 9.49 -9.55
N THR A 9 3.52 10.02 -8.54
CA THR A 9 2.94 10.39 -7.24
C THR A 9 1.77 11.36 -7.40
N CYS A 10 1.92 12.41 -8.21
CA CYS A 10 0.84 13.37 -8.45
C CYS A 10 -0.33 12.74 -9.22
N LEU A 11 -0.05 11.92 -10.24
CA LEU A 11 -1.09 11.19 -10.97
C LEU A 11 -1.87 10.25 -10.03
N ALA A 12 -1.15 9.51 -9.19
CA ALA A 12 -1.76 8.57 -8.26
C ALA A 12 -2.66 9.28 -7.24
N GLU A 13 -2.22 10.43 -6.71
CA GLU A 13 -3.03 11.23 -5.79
C GLU A 13 -4.32 11.75 -6.47
N GLU A 14 -4.22 12.24 -7.71
CA GLU A 14 -5.39 12.72 -8.48
C GLU A 14 -6.40 11.60 -8.75
N VAL A 15 -5.92 10.41 -9.11
CA VAL A 15 -6.76 9.23 -9.32
C VAL A 15 -7.41 8.79 -8.02
N CYS A 16 -6.66 8.73 -6.91
CA CYS A 16 -7.22 8.43 -5.59
C CYS A 16 -8.30 9.44 -5.18
N ARG A 17 -8.06 10.73 -5.38
CA ARG A 17 -9.04 11.78 -5.11
C ARG A 17 -10.32 11.58 -5.93
N SER A 18 -10.16 11.24 -7.21
CA SER A 18 -11.27 11.05 -8.14
C SER A 18 -12.10 9.82 -7.82
N CYS A 19 -11.48 8.72 -7.36
CA CYS A 19 -12.20 7.54 -6.88
C CYS A 19 -12.66 7.65 -5.41
N GLY A 20 -12.48 8.82 -4.78
CA GLY A 20 -12.89 9.06 -3.39
C GLY A 20 -12.04 8.32 -2.35
N GLY A 21 -10.92 7.71 -2.76
CA GLY A 21 -10.11 6.87 -1.89
C GLY A 21 -10.88 5.62 -1.44
N GLU A 22 -11.64 4.97 -2.32
CA GLU A 22 -12.49 3.83 -1.95
C GLU A 22 -11.71 2.73 -1.20
N CYS A 23 -10.46 2.48 -1.59
CA CYS A 23 -9.57 1.53 -0.90
C CYS A 23 -9.19 1.93 0.54
N CYS A 24 -9.53 3.14 0.99
CA CYS A 24 -9.32 3.61 2.37
C CYS A 24 -10.50 3.25 3.29
N ARG A 25 -11.62 2.75 2.75
CA ARG A 25 -12.74 2.25 3.54
C ARG A 25 -12.38 0.89 4.14
N ASP A 26 -12.47 0.80 5.47
CA ASP A 26 -12.19 -0.37 6.29
C ASP A 26 -10.78 -0.97 6.04
N ALA A 27 -9.85 -0.13 5.56
CA ALA A 27 -8.58 -0.58 5.00
C ALA A 27 -7.60 -1.14 6.03
N HIS A 28 -7.63 -0.60 7.26
CA HIS A 28 -6.79 -1.01 8.39
C HIS A 28 -5.34 -1.43 8.01
N PRO A 29 -4.61 -0.58 7.26
CA PRO A 29 -3.32 -0.98 6.70
C PRO A 29 -2.31 -1.24 7.82
N PRO A 30 -1.53 -2.33 7.76
CA PRO A 30 -0.50 -2.61 8.73
C PRO A 30 0.58 -1.53 8.71
N ILE A 31 1.17 -1.28 9.87
CA ILE A 31 2.22 -0.29 10.09
C ILE A 31 3.38 -1.00 10.78
N SER A 32 4.54 -1.01 10.12
CA SER A 32 5.77 -1.48 10.76
C SER A 32 6.21 -0.55 11.91
N PRO A 33 7.01 -1.01 12.87
CA PRO A 33 7.61 -0.16 13.90
C PRO A 33 8.41 1.01 13.31
N GLN A 34 9.16 0.76 12.22
CA GLN A 34 9.90 1.80 11.52
C GLN A 34 8.94 2.87 10.95
N ARG A 35 7.87 2.44 10.28
CA ARG A 35 6.86 3.36 9.73
C ARG A 35 6.13 4.13 10.81
N ARG A 36 5.78 3.49 11.92
CA ARG A 36 5.17 4.16 13.09
C ARG A 36 6.08 5.26 13.61
N SER A 37 7.37 4.99 13.77
CA SER A 37 8.36 5.97 14.23
C SER A 37 8.44 7.18 13.29
N ILE A 38 8.47 6.94 11.96
CA ILE A 38 8.44 8.02 10.96
C ILE A 38 7.18 8.87 11.12
N LEU A 39 6.01 8.24 11.19
CA LEU A 39 4.73 8.96 11.32
C LEU A 39 4.64 9.78 12.61
N LEU A 40 5.11 9.24 13.74
CA LEU A 40 5.18 9.98 15.00
C LEU A 40 6.14 11.19 14.89
N SER A 41 7.30 11.02 14.25
CA SER A 41 8.29 12.10 14.11
C SER A 41 7.83 13.27 13.24
N ILE A 42 6.92 13.03 12.29
CA ILE A 42 6.27 14.09 11.50
C ILE A 42 5.01 14.65 12.16
N GLY A 43 4.72 14.26 13.41
CA GLY A 43 3.63 14.82 14.22
C GLY A 43 2.29 14.10 14.10
N CYS A 44 2.22 12.88 13.55
CA CYS A 44 1.01 12.07 13.68
C CYS A 44 0.80 11.73 15.16
N PRO A 45 -0.40 11.95 15.73
CA PRO A 45 -0.64 11.58 17.11
C PRO A 45 -0.72 10.06 17.24
N ASP A 46 -0.21 9.50 18.34
CA ASP A 46 -0.24 8.05 18.56
C ASP A 46 -1.67 7.46 18.53
N THR A 47 -2.67 8.29 18.79
CA THR A 47 -4.09 7.91 18.76
C THR A 47 -4.60 7.46 17.40
N VAL A 48 -3.87 7.68 16.29
CA VAL A 48 -4.22 7.18 14.95
C VAL A 48 -3.92 5.70 14.76
N PHE A 49 -3.12 5.10 15.64
CA PHE A 49 -2.75 3.69 15.60
C PHE A 49 -3.62 2.88 16.56
N GLU A 50 -3.83 1.62 16.21
CA GLU A 50 -4.38 0.58 17.10
C GLU A 50 -3.64 -0.73 16.90
N ASP A 51 -3.68 -1.57 17.93
CA ASP A 51 -3.20 -2.94 17.88
C ASP A 51 -4.41 -3.88 17.88
N ALA A 52 -4.56 -4.67 16.82
CA ALA A 52 -5.67 -5.60 16.62
C ALA A 52 -5.16 -6.95 16.11
N GLY A 53 -4.15 -7.49 16.80
CA GLY A 53 -3.34 -8.62 16.35
C GLY A 53 -2.12 -8.20 15.54
N TYR A 54 -2.18 -7.03 14.90
CA TYR A 54 -1.05 -6.32 14.31
C TYR A 54 -1.23 -4.81 14.50
N THR A 55 -0.14 -4.04 14.49
CA THR A 55 -0.24 -2.56 14.55
C THR A 55 -0.74 -2.02 13.22
N ARG A 56 -1.77 -1.16 13.25
CA ARG A 56 -2.43 -0.64 12.05
C ARG A 56 -2.97 0.78 12.21
N LEU A 57 -3.28 1.43 11.10
CA LEU A 57 -4.05 2.68 11.14
C LEU A 57 -5.52 2.42 11.44
N LYS A 58 -6.12 3.28 12.26
CA LYS A 58 -7.56 3.27 12.57
C LYS A 58 -8.43 3.70 11.40
N CYS A 59 -9.71 3.37 11.52
CA CYS A 59 -10.79 4.00 10.78
C CYS A 59 -11.63 4.90 11.70
N ARG A 60 -12.18 6.00 11.17
CA ARG A 60 -13.15 6.85 11.86
C ARG A 60 -14.51 6.13 11.94
N PRO A 61 -15.45 6.59 12.79
CA PRO A 61 -16.85 6.19 12.66
C PRO A 61 -17.33 6.37 11.21
N GLY A 62 -17.88 5.31 10.61
CA GLY A 62 -18.21 5.25 9.17
C GLY A 62 -17.17 4.54 8.29
N GLY A 63 -16.12 3.96 8.88
CA GLY A 63 -15.22 3.01 8.23
C GLY A 63 -14.08 3.65 7.43
N MET A 64 -14.06 4.97 7.24
CA MET A 64 -12.98 5.62 6.48
C MET A 64 -11.69 5.70 7.29
N CYS A 65 -10.55 5.32 6.70
CA CYS A 65 -9.22 5.46 7.30
C CYS A 65 -9.00 6.87 7.89
N VAL A 66 -8.43 6.95 9.09
CA VAL A 66 -8.17 8.23 9.80
C VAL A 66 -7.24 9.18 9.04
N MET A 67 -6.45 8.65 8.10
CA MET A 67 -5.58 9.44 7.24
C MET A 67 -6.23 9.87 5.93
N CYS A 68 -7.42 9.37 5.57
CA CYS A 68 -8.12 9.81 4.38
C CYS A 68 -8.92 11.11 4.67
N ARG A 69 -8.73 12.13 3.84
CA ARG A 69 -9.42 13.43 3.85
C ARG A 69 -9.71 13.84 2.42
N ASP A 70 -10.98 14.04 2.08
CA ASP A 70 -11.41 14.46 0.73
C ASP A 70 -10.84 13.60 -0.40
N GLY A 71 -10.85 12.27 -0.21
CA GLY A 71 -10.30 11.28 -1.16
C GLY A 71 -8.77 11.24 -1.24
N ARG A 72 -8.07 11.92 -0.34
CA ARG A 72 -6.60 12.01 -0.32
C ARG A 72 -6.03 11.54 1.01
N CYS A 73 -4.81 10.99 0.95
CA CYS A 73 -4.10 10.57 2.14
C CYS A 73 -3.34 11.78 2.74
N ALA A 74 -3.64 12.14 3.99
CA ALA A 74 -2.98 13.23 4.71
C ALA A 74 -1.48 12.98 4.95
N ILE A 75 -1.04 11.73 4.84
CA ILE A 75 0.36 11.30 4.97
C ILE A 75 0.87 10.74 3.63
N HIS A 76 0.50 11.35 2.50
CA HIS A 76 0.73 10.79 1.16
C HIS A 76 2.19 10.31 0.94
N ASP A 77 3.16 11.12 1.32
CA ASP A 77 4.59 10.84 1.16
C ASP A 77 5.13 9.84 2.20
N HIS A 78 4.35 9.55 3.24
CA HIS A 78 4.71 8.66 4.33
C HIS A 78 3.69 7.53 4.56
N LYS A 79 2.89 7.21 3.53
CA LYS A 79 1.86 6.16 3.55
C LYS A 79 2.37 4.83 4.13
N PRO A 80 1.48 4.01 4.73
CA PRO A 80 1.78 2.63 5.06
C PRO A 80 2.39 1.86 3.89
N GLU A 81 3.24 0.87 4.16
CA GLU A 81 3.93 0.06 3.17
C GLU A 81 2.96 -0.52 2.13
N THR A 82 1.84 -1.06 2.59
CA THR A 82 0.80 -1.64 1.72
C THR A 82 0.08 -0.57 0.89
N CYS A 83 -0.13 0.63 1.43
CA CYS A 83 -0.73 1.74 0.69
C CYS A 83 0.21 2.33 -0.36
N VAL A 84 1.51 2.37 -0.11
CA VAL A 84 2.53 2.77 -1.11
C VAL A 84 2.62 1.73 -2.23
N SER A 85 2.44 0.45 -1.89
CA SER A 85 2.54 -0.66 -2.83
C SER A 85 1.36 -0.73 -3.81
N GLY A 86 0.23 -0.08 -3.52
CA GLY A 86 -0.95 -0.09 -4.38
C GLY A 86 -0.65 0.34 -5.82
N PRO A 87 -1.30 -0.27 -6.85
CA PRO A 87 -2.35 -1.28 -6.76
C PRO A 87 -1.83 -2.72 -6.60
N PHE A 88 -0.55 -2.92 -6.27
CA PHE A 88 -0.02 -4.24 -5.95
C PHE A 88 -0.37 -4.63 -4.51
N THR A 89 -0.58 -5.94 -4.31
CA THR A 89 -0.74 -6.57 -3.00
C THR A 89 0.08 -7.86 -2.98
N PHE A 90 0.05 -8.58 -1.86
CA PHE A 90 0.90 -9.75 -1.66
C PHE A 90 0.22 -10.85 -0.90
N ASP A 91 0.79 -12.05 -1.04
CA ASP A 91 0.52 -13.22 -0.22
C ASP A 91 1.84 -13.99 0.01
N ARG A 92 1.80 -15.04 0.84
CA ARG A 92 2.90 -15.99 1.02
C ARG A 92 2.57 -17.31 0.32
N LYS A 93 3.46 -17.74 -0.57
CA LYS A 93 3.35 -19.03 -1.27
C LYS A 93 4.64 -19.82 -1.11
N ASP A 94 4.57 -20.98 -0.47
CA ASP A 94 5.72 -21.89 -0.28
C ASP A 94 6.97 -21.21 0.33
N GLY A 95 6.74 -20.30 1.29
CA GLY A 95 7.83 -19.51 1.92
C GLY A 95 8.35 -18.33 1.09
N MET A 96 7.77 -18.07 -0.08
CA MET A 96 8.08 -16.95 -0.96
C MET A 96 7.00 -15.86 -0.90
N ILE A 97 7.31 -14.66 -1.38
CA ILE A 97 6.37 -13.56 -1.55
C ILE A 97 5.71 -13.71 -2.93
N ALA A 98 4.40 -13.93 -2.96
CA ALA A 98 3.62 -13.83 -4.18
C ALA A 98 3.10 -12.39 -4.32
N ILE A 99 3.41 -11.74 -5.44
CA ILE A 99 2.96 -10.39 -5.75
C ILE A 99 1.78 -10.47 -6.71
N TYR A 100 0.72 -9.75 -6.37
CA TYR A 100 -0.49 -9.65 -7.16
C TYR A 100 -0.76 -8.20 -7.54
N VAL A 101 -1.47 -7.99 -8.63
CA VAL A 101 -2.02 -6.69 -9.01
C VAL A 101 -3.53 -6.74 -8.88
N LYS A 102 -4.14 -5.71 -8.28
CA LYS A 102 -5.60 -5.59 -8.23
C LYS A 102 -6.14 -5.43 -9.66
N LYS A 103 -7.37 -5.89 -9.89
CA LYS A 103 -8.08 -5.62 -11.15
C LYS A 103 -8.49 -4.14 -11.22
N GLU A 104 -8.69 -3.65 -12.44
CA GLU A 104 -9.02 -2.24 -12.69
C GLU A 104 -10.34 -1.82 -12.02
N GLU A 105 -11.31 -2.74 -11.94
CA GLU A 105 -12.58 -2.55 -11.23
C GLU A 105 -12.41 -2.26 -9.73
N ILE A 106 -11.29 -2.71 -9.14
CA ILE A 106 -10.95 -2.45 -7.74
C ILE A 106 -10.09 -1.19 -7.61
N CYS A 107 -9.14 -0.99 -8.51
CA CYS A 107 -8.25 0.18 -8.47
C CYS A 107 -8.03 0.79 -9.87
N PRO A 108 -8.52 2.03 -10.12
CA PRO A 108 -8.37 2.67 -11.42
C PRO A 108 -6.91 3.05 -11.76
N LEU A 109 -5.97 2.95 -10.81
CA LEU A 109 -4.54 3.13 -11.10
C LEU A 109 -4.02 2.07 -12.09
N VAL A 110 -4.62 0.89 -12.10
CA VAL A 110 -4.19 -0.26 -12.92
C VAL A 110 -4.24 0.08 -14.41
N ARG A 111 -5.25 0.84 -14.85
CA ARG A 111 -5.35 1.39 -16.21
C ARG A 111 -4.07 2.12 -16.62
N TYR A 112 -3.66 3.09 -15.82
CA TYR A 112 -2.50 3.94 -16.11
C TYR A 112 -1.20 3.14 -16.12
N LEU A 113 -1.07 2.16 -15.22
CA LEU A 113 0.09 1.26 -15.22
C LEU A 113 0.13 0.36 -16.47
N LYS A 114 -1.02 -0.11 -16.96
CA LYS A 114 -1.08 -0.92 -18.19
C LYS A 114 -0.73 -0.13 -19.45
N GLU A 115 -1.04 1.16 -19.47
CA GLU A 115 -0.75 2.06 -20.59
C GLU A 115 0.73 2.48 -20.67
N ASP A 116 1.46 2.41 -19.55
CA ASP A 116 2.90 2.76 -19.48
C ASP A 116 3.73 1.65 -18.82
N PRO A 117 4.40 0.78 -19.60
CA PRO A 117 5.25 -0.29 -19.09
C PRO A 117 6.44 0.19 -18.24
N GLY A 118 6.93 1.42 -18.45
CA GLY A 118 7.99 2.00 -17.64
C GLY A 118 7.49 2.31 -16.23
N LEU A 119 6.34 2.96 -16.15
CA LEU A 119 5.63 3.27 -14.91
C LEU A 119 5.24 2.00 -14.14
N TYR A 120 4.74 0.98 -14.85
CA TYR A 120 4.44 -0.33 -14.27
C TYR A 120 5.65 -0.92 -13.55
N ARG A 121 6.79 -1.01 -14.24
CA ARG A 121 8.02 -1.58 -13.65
C ARG A 121 8.50 -0.79 -12.45
N GLU A 122 8.44 0.55 -12.53
CA GLU A 122 8.86 1.39 -11.41
C GLU A 122 7.95 1.23 -10.20
N GLN A 123 6.63 1.25 -10.38
CA GLN A 123 5.70 1.05 -9.27
C GLN A 123 5.78 -0.38 -8.71
N MET A 124 5.99 -1.39 -9.55
CA MET A 124 6.20 -2.77 -9.11
C MET A 124 7.46 -2.89 -8.26
N ARG A 125 8.56 -2.24 -8.65
CA ARG A 125 9.80 -2.20 -7.84
C ARG A 125 9.55 -1.56 -6.49
N VAL A 126 8.88 -0.40 -6.46
CA VAL A 126 8.49 0.29 -5.22
C VAL A 126 7.63 -0.61 -4.33
N ALA A 127 6.64 -1.30 -4.90
CA ALA A 127 5.79 -2.23 -4.17
C ALA A 127 6.60 -3.38 -3.55
N VAL A 128 7.45 -4.05 -4.33
CA VAL A 128 8.29 -5.14 -3.84
C VAL A 128 9.21 -4.68 -2.70
N ASP A 129 9.84 -3.51 -2.84
CA ASP A 129 10.71 -2.96 -1.81
C ASP A 129 9.95 -2.71 -0.49
N HIS A 130 8.75 -2.14 -0.57
CA HIS A 130 7.93 -1.87 0.62
C HIS A 130 7.33 -3.14 1.25
N ILE A 131 6.92 -4.11 0.43
CA ILE A 131 6.40 -5.39 0.90
C ILE A 131 7.50 -6.16 1.63
N ARG A 132 8.72 -6.24 1.06
CA ARG A 132 9.86 -6.88 1.75
C ARG A 132 10.21 -6.22 3.08
N ARG A 133 10.17 -4.89 3.16
CA ARG A 133 10.35 -4.16 4.42
C ARG A 133 9.26 -4.53 5.42
N LEU A 134 8.00 -4.59 4.99
CA LEU A 134 6.91 -5.01 5.87
C LEU A 134 7.13 -6.43 6.42
N PHE A 135 7.56 -7.38 5.58
CA PHE A 135 7.88 -8.75 6.03
C PHE A 135 9.04 -8.83 7.02
N SER A 136 10.01 -7.92 6.93
CA SER A 136 11.19 -7.92 7.81
C SER A 136 10.97 -7.13 9.11
N ASP A 137 10.15 -6.09 9.06
CA ASP A 137 9.98 -5.17 10.18
C ASP A 137 8.76 -5.47 11.05
N LEU A 138 7.76 -6.23 10.55
CA LEU A 138 6.62 -6.59 11.40
C LEU A 138 7.05 -7.50 12.55
N PRO A 139 6.50 -7.28 13.77
CA PRO A 139 6.75 -8.17 14.89
C PRO A 139 6.35 -9.63 14.60
N PRO A 140 7.00 -10.62 15.26
CA PRO A 140 6.70 -12.02 15.04
C PRO A 140 5.22 -12.36 15.21
N GLY A 141 4.63 -13.03 14.22
CA GLY A 141 3.24 -13.47 14.23
C GLY A 141 2.22 -12.44 13.70
N GLU A 142 2.60 -11.17 13.55
CA GLU A 142 1.69 -10.15 13.01
C GLU A 142 1.43 -10.36 11.51
N MET A 143 2.46 -10.77 10.76
CA MET A 143 2.35 -11.01 9.32
C MET A 143 1.33 -12.10 8.99
N GLU A 144 1.24 -13.14 9.81
CA GLU A 144 0.32 -14.26 9.65
C GLU A 144 -1.15 -13.79 9.76
N ILE A 145 -1.40 -12.79 10.61
CA ILE A 145 -2.71 -12.16 10.73
C ILE A 145 -2.98 -11.26 9.52
N VAL A 146 -2.00 -10.47 9.09
CA VAL A 146 -2.12 -9.65 7.87
C VAL A 146 -2.44 -10.50 6.64
N LEU A 147 -1.75 -11.64 6.47
CA LEU A 147 -1.97 -12.58 5.37
C LEU A 147 -3.33 -13.30 5.42
N SER A 148 -3.98 -13.34 6.59
CA SER A 148 -5.33 -13.91 6.72
C SER A 148 -6.44 -13.01 6.18
N ILE A 149 -6.12 -11.74 5.87
CA ILE A 149 -7.06 -10.76 5.33
C ILE A 149 -7.24 -11.03 3.83
N PRO A 150 -8.45 -11.37 3.36
CA PRO A 150 -8.67 -11.68 1.95
C PRO A 150 -8.58 -10.40 1.09
N GLU A 151 -7.80 -10.48 0.01
CA GLU A 151 -7.71 -9.44 -1.03
C GLU A 151 -8.45 -9.91 -2.29
N PRO A 152 -9.62 -9.34 -2.61
CA PRO A 152 -10.45 -9.81 -3.72
C PRO A 152 -9.94 -9.30 -5.07
N ALA A 153 -10.30 -10.04 -6.13
CA ALA A 153 -10.15 -9.61 -7.53
C ALA A 153 -8.73 -9.13 -7.87
N THR A 154 -7.77 -10.03 -7.71
CA THR A 154 -6.35 -9.82 -8.02
C THR A 154 -5.84 -10.86 -9.02
N ASP A 155 -4.81 -10.50 -9.77
CA ASP A 155 -4.12 -11.40 -10.70
C ASP A 155 -2.66 -11.57 -10.24
N LEU A 156 -2.16 -12.81 -10.23
CA LEU A 156 -0.77 -13.11 -9.85
C LEU A 156 0.19 -12.50 -10.90
N VAL A 157 1.17 -11.74 -10.42
CA VAL A 157 2.18 -11.10 -11.27
C VAL A 157 3.49 -11.88 -11.24
N THR A 158 3.98 -12.20 -10.04
CA THR A 158 5.25 -12.91 -9.85
C THR A 158 5.34 -13.54 -8.46
N VAL A 159 6.30 -14.45 -8.29
CA VAL A 159 6.66 -15.03 -7.00
C VAL A 159 8.16 -14.82 -6.79
N LEU A 160 8.53 -14.26 -5.65
CA LEU A 160 9.89 -13.79 -5.35
C LEU A 160 10.35 -14.33 -3.98
N PRO A 161 11.64 -14.64 -3.80
CA PRO A 161 12.20 -14.89 -2.48
C PRO A 161 12.02 -13.69 -1.55
N LEU A 162 11.83 -13.97 -0.26
CA LEU A 162 11.72 -12.97 0.81
C LEU A 162 12.94 -12.05 0.84
N GLU A 163 14.13 -12.65 0.70
CA GLU A 163 15.41 -11.97 0.61
C GLU A 163 15.96 -12.00 -0.83
N GLY A 164 16.39 -10.86 -1.36
CA GLY A 164 16.95 -10.73 -2.71
C GLY A 164 16.68 -9.38 -3.36
N GLY A 165 17.30 -9.09 -4.51
CA GLY A 165 17.04 -7.88 -5.31
C GLY A 165 15.67 -7.89 -5.98
N ALA A 166 15.21 -6.73 -6.49
CA ALA A 166 14.06 -6.69 -7.39
C ALA A 166 14.37 -7.50 -8.67
N PRO A 167 13.38 -8.18 -9.28
CA PRO A 167 13.55 -8.82 -10.58
C PRO A 167 13.89 -7.82 -11.69
#